data_AF-Q4SYE9-F1
#
_entry.id   AF-Q4SYE9-F1
#
_cell.length_a   1.000
_cell.length_b   1.000
_cell.length_c   1.000
_cell.angle_alpha   90.00
_cell.angle_beta   90.00
_cell.angle_gamma   90.00
#
_symmetry.space_group_name_H-M   'P 1'
#
loop_
_entity.id
_entity.type
_entity.pdbx_description
1 polymer ?
#
loop_
_entity_poly.entity_id
_entity_poly.type
_entity_poly.pdbx_seq_one_letter_code
_entity_poly.pdbx_strand_id
1 'polypeptide(L)'
;QQPDVLTTGGGHPIGDKLNLQTAGPKGPLLVQDVVFTDEMAHFDRERIPERVVHAKGAGAFGYFEVTHDITRYCKAKVFEHVGKTTPIAVRFSTVSFLFSDRGLPDGHRHMNGYGSHTFKLVNAKGECVYCKFHYKTDQGIKNLSVEEAERLASTDPDYAIGDLFNAIANGNYPSWTFYIQVMTFEQAEKFQFNPFDLTKIWPHKEYPLIPVGKMVLNRNPFNYFAEVEQMAFDPSNMPPGIEPSPDKMLQGRLFSYPDTHRHRLGANYLQIPVNCPYRARVANYQRDGPMCMSDNQGGAPNYYPNSFSAPEIQSHCVESKFKVHPDVARYNSSDEDNVTQVRTFYTQVLNEEQRQRLCQNMAGSLKGAQLFIQKRM
;
A
#
# COMPACT_ATOMS: atom_id res chain seq x y z
N GLN A 1 -7.71 -13.40 -36.14
CA GLN A 1 -8.97 -12.87 -35.59
C GLN A 1 -9.40 -11.70 -36.46
N GLN A 2 -10.69 -11.55 -36.76
CA GLN A 2 -11.20 -10.31 -37.36
C GLN A 2 -11.14 -9.20 -36.31
N PRO A 3 -10.76 -7.96 -36.69
CA PRO A 3 -10.77 -6.84 -35.76
C PRO A 3 -12.22 -6.53 -35.36
N ASP A 4 -12.39 -6.07 -34.12
CA ASP A 4 -13.69 -5.60 -33.64
C ASP A 4 -14.13 -4.34 -34.40
N VAL A 5 -15.45 -4.13 -34.47
CA VAL A 5 -16.03 -2.89 -35.03
C VAL A 5 -15.85 -1.76 -34.04
N LEU A 6 -15.30 -0.63 -34.48
CA LEU A 6 -15.13 0.56 -33.64
C LEU A 6 -16.48 1.21 -33.34
N THR A 7 -16.73 1.56 -32.08
CA THR A 7 -17.97 2.19 -31.62
C THR A 7 -17.73 3.47 -30.81
N THR A 8 -18.75 4.30 -30.68
CA THR A 8 -18.82 5.36 -29.64
C THR A 8 -18.98 4.76 -28.25
N GLY A 9 -18.85 5.57 -27.19
CA GLY A 9 -19.11 5.14 -25.81
C GLY A 9 -20.54 4.60 -25.59
N GLY A 10 -21.50 5.04 -26.39
CA GLY A 10 -22.88 4.53 -26.40
C GLY A 10 -23.11 3.26 -27.21
N GLY A 11 -22.07 2.67 -27.82
CA GLY A 11 -22.16 1.44 -28.61
C GLY A 11 -22.59 1.61 -30.06
N HIS A 12 -22.56 2.83 -30.62
CA HIS A 12 -22.92 3.07 -32.01
C HIS A 12 -21.71 2.83 -32.94
N PRO A 13 -21.83 2.05 -34.02
CA PRO A 13 -20.72 1.79 -34.94
C PRO A 13 -20.27 3.07 -35.67
N ILE A 14 -18.96 3.22 -35.87
CA ILE A 14 -18.35 4.41 -36.49
C ILE A 14 -17.95 4.11 -37.94
N GLY A 15 -18.34 5.01 -38.86
CA GLY A 15 -18.00 4.90 -40.29
C GLY A 15 -16.61 5.44 -40.65
N ASP A 16 -16.23 6.61 -40.12
CA ASP A 16 -14.92 7.25 -40.32
C ASP A 16 -14.49 7.93 -39.01
N LYS A 17 -13.26 7.65 -38.56
CA LYS A 17 -12.65 8.19 -37.33
C LYS A 17 -11.45 9.09 -37.62
N LEU A 18 -11.06 9.22 -38.87
CA LEU A 18 -9.86 9.96 -39.29
C LEU A 18 -10.18 11.36 -39.83
N ASN A 19 -11.45 11.68 -40.08
CA ASN A 19 -11.89 12.96 -40.59
C ASN A 19 -13.03 13.55 -39.76
N LEU A 20 -12.98 14.86 -39.55
CA LEU A 20 -14.06 15.63 -38.92
C LEU A 20 -15.16 15.95 -39.93
N GLN A 21 -16.40 16.04 -39.45
CA GLN A 21 -17.51 16.50 -40.27
C GLN A 21 -17.49 18.04 -40.42
N THR A 22 -17.29 18.51 -41.64
CA THR A 22 -17.21 19.94 -41.97
C THR A 22 -18.26 20.37 -43.00
N ALA A 23 -18.60 21.67 -43.03
CA ALA A 23 -19.47 22.26 -44.04
C ALA A 23 -18.75 22.44 -45.40
N GLY A 24 -18.46 21.31 -46.07
CA GLY A 24 -17.66 21.26 -47.30
C GLY A 24 -16.16 21.10 -47.03
N PRO A 25 -15.34 20.78 -48.05
CA PRO A 25 -13.95 20.32 -47.85
C PRO A 25 -13.01 21.27 -47.10
N LYS A 26 -13.33 22.56 -47.02
CA LYS A 26 -12.58 23.60 -46.28
C LYS A 26 -13.49 24.44 -45.39
N GLY A 27 -14.67 23.93 -45.05
CA GLY A 27 -15.64 24.60 -44.19
C GLY A 27 -15.37 24.39 -42.70
N PRO A 28 -16.12 25.08 -41.82
CA PRO A 28 -16.02 24.89 -40.38
C PRO A 28 -16.54 23.51 -39.92
N LEU A 29 -16.11 23.09 -38.73
CA LEU A 29 -16.62 21.91 -38.00
C LEU A 29 -18.11 22.06 -37.66
N LEU A 30 -18.84 20.95 -37.66
CA LEU A 30 -20.24 20.89 -37.24
C LEU A 30 -20.41 20.27 -35.86
N VAL A 31 -21.29 20.85 -35.03
CA VAL A 31 -21.66 20.32 -33.71
C VAL A 31 -22.28 18.92 -33.80
N GLN A 32 -22.89 18.57 -34.95
CA GLN A 32 -23.51 17.27 -35.17
C GLN A 32 -22.49 16.13 -35.35
N ASP A 33 -21.18 16.42 -35.37
CA ASP A 33 -20.12 15.42 -35.25
C ASP A 33 -20.04 14.89 -33.82
N VAL A 34 -21.00 14.01 -33.50
CA VAL A 34 -21.10 13.37 -32.18
C VAL A 34 -19.98 12.37 -31.93
N VAL A 35 -19.34 11.83 -32.98
CA VAL A 35 -18.20 10.92 -32.87
C VAL A 35 -16.97 11.67 -32.36
N PHE A 36 -16.71 12.87 -32.88
CA PHE A 36 -15.65 13.75 -32.38
C PHE A 36 -15.92 14.18 -30.93
N THR A 37 -17.15 14.63 -30.65
CA THR A 37 -17.50 15.16 -29.33
C THR A 37 -17.43 14.08 -28.24
N ASP A 38 -17.92 12.86 -28.51
CA ASP A 38 -17.86 11.71 -27.59
C ASP A 38 -16.42 11.35 -27.20
N GLU A 39 -15.53 11.20 -28.17
CA GLU A 39 -14.12 10.86 -27.92
C GLU A 39 -13.37 11.98 -27.22
N MET A 40 -13.47 13.22 -27.73
CA MET A 40 -12.71 14.33 -27.19
C MET A 40 -13.12 14.64 -25.74
N ALA A 41 -14.42 14.57 -25.43
CA ALA A 41 -14.90 14.78 -24.07
C ALA A 41 -14.39 13.70 -23.09
N HIS A 42 -14.22 12.45 -23.53
CA HIS A 42 -13.63 11.41 -22.69
C HIS A 42 -12.10 11.60 -22.55
N PHE A 43 -11.40 11.91 -23.64
CA PHE A 43 -9.97 12.21 -23.64
C PHE A 43 -9.62 13.33 -22.65
N ASP A 44 -10.38 14.43 -22.68
CA ASP A 44 -10.23 15.57 -21.77
C ASP A 44 -10.44 15.21 -20.29
N ARG A 45 -10.97 14.01 -19.98
CA ARG A 45 -11.28 13.52 -18.63
C ARG A 45 -10.48 12.27 -18.23
N GLU A 46 -9.44 11.90 -18.97
CA GLU A 46 -8.60 10.74 -18.65
C GLU A 46 -7.84 10.86 -17.32
N ARG A 47 -7.49 12.09 -16.92
CA ARG A 47 -6.65 12.32 -15.74
C ARG A 47 -7.49 12.39 -14.47
N ILE A 48 -7.06 11.65 -13.47
CA ILE A 48 -7.50 11.78 -12.07
C ILE A 48 -6.34 12.36 -11.25
N PRO A 49 -6.59 12.91 -10.04
CA PRO A 49 -5.51 13.31 -9.16
C PRO A 49 -4.55 12.14 -8.90
N GLU A 50 -3.24 12.40 -8.96
CA GLU A 50 -2.26 11.42 -8.50
C GLU A 50 -2.33 11.25 -6.97
N ARG A 51 -1.64 10.24 -6.44
CA ARG A 51 -1.48 10.13 -4.99
C ARG A 51 -0.63 11.28 -4.46
N VAL A 52 -1.09 11.95 -3.40
CA VAL A 52 -0.36 13.06 -2.75
C VAL A 52 1.06 12.68 -2.30
N VAL A 53 1.28 11.40 -2.00
CA VAL A 53 2.59 10.78 -1.75
C VAL A 53 2.61 9.42 -2.46
N HIS A 54 3.80 8.93 -2.84
CA HIS A 54 3.96 7.66 -3.55
C HIS A 54 3.27 7.63 -4.95
N ALA A 55 3.24 8.77 -5.65
CA ALA A 55 2.60 8.92 -6.97
C ALA A 55 3.16 7.97 -8.03
N LYS A 56 4.50 7.88 -8.17
CA LYS A 56 5.16 6.95 -9.10
C LYS A 56 5.26 5.55 -8.50
N GLY A 57 4.85 4.52 -9.25
CA GLY A 57 4.90 3.15 -8.77
C GLY A 57 4.72 2.07 -9.84
N ALA A 58 4.79 0.82 -9.40
CA ALA A 58 4.56 -0.38 -10.20
C ALA A 58 3.61 -1.31 -9.44
N GLY A 59 2.71 -2.00 -10.14
CA GLY A 59 1.76 -2.91 -9.52
C GLY A 59 1.86 -4.31 -10.08
N ALA A 60 1.55 -5.31 -9.25
CA ALA A 60 1.46 -6.70 -9.64
C ALA A 60 0.51 -7.47 -8.71
N PHE A 61 0.11 -8.65 -9.15
CA PHE A 61 -0.81 -9.53 -8.43
C PHE A 61 -0.17 -10.90 -8.19
N GLY A 62 -0.73 -11.62 -7.22
CA GLY A 62 -0.42 -13.02 -6.99
C GLY A 62 -1.12 -13.55 -5.76
N TYR A 63 -0.39 -14.24 -4.89
CA TYR A 63 -0.96 -14.85 -3.70
C TYR A 63 -0.04 -14.76 -2.48
N PHE A 64 -0.67 -14.81 -1.31
CA PHE A 64 -0.05 -15.10 -0.04
C PHE A 64 -0.39 -16.54 0.36
N GLU A 65 0.61 -17.31 0.78
CA GLU A 65 0.47 -18.68 1.27
C GLU A 65 0.95 -18.77 2.71
N VAL A 66 0.14 -19.36 3.60
CA VAL A 66 0.54 -19.65 4.98
C VAL A 66 1.50 -20.84 4.99
N THR A 67 2.68 -20.69 5.59
CA THR A 67 3.67 -21.77 5.70
C THR A 67 3.89 -22.23 7.14
N HIS A 68 3.52 -21.40 8.12
CA HIS A 68 3.70 -21.68 9.54
C HIS A 68 2.48 -21.23 10.34
N ASP A 69 2.15 -21.99 11.38
CA ASP A 69 1.00 -21.73 12.23
C ASP A 69 1.30 -20.64 13.29
N ILE A 70 0.57 -19.52 13.17
CA ILE A 70 0.57 -18.42 14.14
C ILE A 70 -0.79 -18.19 14.81
N THR A 71 -1.73 -19.14 14.71
CA THR A 71 -3.10 -19.03 15.23
C THR A 71 -3.15 -18.83 16.75
N ARG A 72 -2.08 -19.24 17.45
CA ARG A 72 -1.87 -18.94 18.87
C ARG A 72 -1.85 -17.44 19.17
N TYR A 73 -1.47 -16.60 18.21
CA TYR A 73 -1.38 -15.15 18.33
C TYR A 73 -2.55 -14.43 17.65
N CYS A 74 -3.11 -15.00 16.58
CA CYS A 74 -4.04 -14.29 15.70
C CYS A 74 -5.16 -15.20 15.19
N LYS A 75 -6.42 -14.77 15.36
CA LYS A 75 -7.62 -15.46 14.82
C LYS A 75 -7.97 -15.09 13.38
N ALA A 76 -7.15 -14.27 12.71
CA ALA A 76 -7.46 -13.79 11.38
C ALA A 76 -7.51 -14.95 10.38
N LYS A 77 -8.60 -15.02 9.60
CA LYS A 77 -8.83 -16.10 8.64
C LYS A 77 -7.72 -16.22 7.59
N VAL A 78 -6.99 -15.16 7.28
CA VAL A 78 -5.85 -15.21 6.36
C VAL A 78 -4.73 -16.16 6.85
N PHE A 79 -4.63 -16.42 8.17
CA PHE A 79 -3.62 -17.29 8.79
C PHE A 79 -4.18 -18.63 9.31
N GLU A 80 -5.39 -19.00 8.91
CA GLU A 80 -6.19 -20.07 9.55
C GLU A 80 -5.55 -21.47 9.53
N HIS A 81 -4.87 -21.85 8.44
CA HIS A 81 -4.17 -23.13 8.34
C HIS A 81 -3.00 -23.02 7.37
N VAL A 82 -1.96 -23.82 7.62
CA VAL A 82 -0.81 -23.97 6.70
C VAL A 82 -1.29 -24.49 5.34
N GLY A 83 -0.74 -23.94 4.26
CA GLY A 83 -1.16 -24.20 2.88
C GLY A 83 -2.33 -23.35 2.40
N LYS A 84 -2.97 -22.55 3.27
CA LYS A 84 -4.03 -21.63 2.84
C LYS A 84 -3.45 -20.56 1.92
N THR A 85 -4.04 -20.41 0.74
CA THR A 85 -3.71 -19.33 -0.20
C THR A 85 -4.76 -18.23 -0.18
N THR A 86 -4.31 -16.98 -0.22
CA THR A 86 -5.14 -15.78 -0.28
C THR A 86 -4.65 -14.89 -1.43
N PRO A 87 -5.51 -14.50 -2.39
CA PRO A 87 -5.12 -13.58 -3.45
C PRO A 87 -4.64 -12.23 -2.88
N ILE A 88 -3.63 -11.63 -3.51
CA ILE A 88 -3.08 -10.33 -3.13
C ILE A 88 -2.90 -9.42 -4.33
N ALA A 89 -2.95 -8.12 -4.07
CA ALA A 89 -2.53 -7.05 -4.95
C ALA A 89 -1.42 -6.26 -4.25
N VAL A 90 -0.33 -5.97 -4.96
CA VAL A 90 0.82 -5.24 -4.42
C VAL A 90 1.15 -4.07 -5.33
N ARG A 91 1.40 -2.92 -4.73
CA ARG A 91 1.95 -1.74 -5.40
C ARG A 91 3.23 -1.31 -4.72
N PHE A 92 4.30 -1.23 -5.49
CA PHE A 92 5.55 -0.61 -5.08
C PHE A 92 5.58 0.83 -5.56
N SER A 93 6.33 1.67 -4.87
CA SER A 93 6.45 3.09 -5.20
C SER A 93 7.74 3.66 -4.65
N THR A 94 8.12 4.83 -5.15
CA THR A 94 9.22 5.61 -4.61
C THR A 94 8.88 6.19 -3.22
N VAL A 95 9.87 6.82 -2.57
CA VAL A 95 9.95 7.10 -1.11
C VAL A 95 10.32 5.82 -0.35
N SER A 96 11.62 5.67 -0.08
CA SER A 96 12.19 4.46 0.51
C SER A 96 13.15 4.78 1.66
N PHE A 97 14.04 3.85 2.01
CA PHE A 97 15.21 4.12 2.86
C PHE A 97 15.95 5.37 2.35
N LEU A 98 16.59 6.14 3.23
CA LEU A 98 17.13 7.47 2.86
C LEU A 98 18.55 7.40 2.26
N PHE A 99 19.59 7.58 3.08
CA PHE A 99 20.93 7.90 2.59
C PHE A 99 21.93 6.72 2.64
N SER A 100 21.57 5.58 3.21
CA SER A 100 22.41 4.38 3.10
C SER A 100 22.24 3.75 1.72
N ASP A 101 23.06 2.75 1.39
CA ASP A 101 22.97 2.01 0.11
C ASP A 101 21.54 1.52 -0.19
N ARG A 102 20.74 1.22 0.85
CA ARG A 102 19.35 0.76 0.69
C ARG A 102 18.37 1.83 0.21
N GLY A 103 18.81 3.09 0.06
CA GLY A 103 17.98 4.15 -0.48
C GLY A 103 17.75 4.08 -1.99
N LEU A 104 18.59 3.30 -2.69
CA LEU A 104 18.51 3.05 -4.13
C LEU A 104 18.45 1.54 -4.38
N PRO A 105 17.34 0.85 -4.05
CA PRO A 105 17.22 -0.58 -4.33
C PRO A 105 17.28 -0.84 -5.85
N ASP A 106 17.92 -1.95 -6.23
CA ASP A 106 17.99 -2.39 -7.63
C ASP A 106 16.66 -3.04 -8.03
N GLY A 107 15.72 -2.20 -8.48
CA GLY A 107 14.35 -2.61 -8.77
C GLY A 107 13.55 -2.98 -7.51
N HIS A 108 12.27 -3.29 -7.69
CA HIS A 108 11.38 -3.56 -6.55
C HIS A 108 11.58 -4.95 -5.93
N ARG A 109 12.16 -5.89 -6.68
CA ARG A 109 12.30 -7.30 -6.27
C ARG A 109 13.41 -7.49 -5.23
N HIS A 110 14.39 -6.59 -5.19
CA HIS A 110 15.59 -6.71 -4.36
C HIS A 110 15.54 -5.88 -3.06
N MET A 111 14.33 -5.57 -2.57
CA MET A 111 14.12 -4.87 -1.29
C MET A 111 13.19 -5.64 -0.36
N ASN A 112 13.34 -5.42 0.94
CA ASN A 112 12.41 -5.93 1.94
C ASN A 112 11.18 -5.02 2.05
N GLY A 113 10.04 -5.57 2.48
CA GLY A 113 8.88 -4.83 2.95
C GLY A 113 8.74 -4.90 4.48
N TYR A 114 8.10 -3.88 5.06
CA TYR A 114 7.83 -3.81 6.49
C TYR A 114 6.46 -3.16 6.73
N GLY A 115 5.74 -3.62 7.75
CA GLY A 115 4.59 -2.87 8.25
C GLY A 115 4.98 -1.57 8.97
N SER A 116 6.26 -1.48 9.40
CA SER A 116 6.89 -0.41 10.18
C SER A 116 6.27 -0.18 11.55
N HIS A 117 4.98 0.13 11.60
CA HIS A 117 4.22 0.32 12.83
C HIS A 117 4.17 -0.95 13.67
N THR A 118 3.97 -0.74 14.97
CA THR A 118 3.49 -1.79 15.85
C THR A 118 2.00 -2.01 15.56
N PHE A 119 1.58 -3.25 15.44
CA PHE A 119 0.18 -3.66 15.34
C PHE A 119 -0.18 -4.55 16.53
N LYS A 120 -1.45 -4.92 16.66
CA LYS A 120 -1.95 -5.82 17.69
C LYS A 120 -2.58 -7.04 17.03
N LEU A 121 -2.24 -8.23 17.52
CA LEU A 121 -2.86 -9.49 17.13
C LEU A 121 -3.74 -9.99 18.26
N VAL A 122 -4.91 -10.52 17.91
CA VAL A 122 -5.89 -11.07 18.85
C VAL A 122 -6.19 -12.51 18.46
N ASN A 123 -6.02 -13.45 19.38
CA ASN A 123 -6.29 -14.86 19.12
C ASN A 123 -7.76 -15.25 19.40
N ALA A 124 -8.11 -16.53 19.22
CA ALA A 124 -9.47 -17.01 19.39
C ALA A 124 -9.99 -16.91 20.84
N LYS A 125 -9.09 -16.85 21.83
CA LYS A 125 -9.42 -16.67 23.26
C LYS A 125 -9.57 -15.19 23.65
N GLY A 126 -9.33 -14.26 22.72
CA GLY A 126 -9.31 -12.83 23.01
C GLY A 126 -8.01 -12.34 23.64
N GLU A 127 -6.97 -13.18 23.71
CA GLU A 127 -5.65 -12.79 24.21
C GLU A 127 -4.95 -11.93 23.15
N CYS A 128 -4.27 -10.87 23.60
CA CYS A 128 -3.67 -9.87 22.73
C CYS A 128 -2.14 -9.85 22.87
N VAL A 129 -1.46 -9.69 21.75
CA VAL A 129 -0.02 -9.39 21.68
C VAL A 129 0.22 -8.26 20.69
N TYR A 130 1.31 -7.51 20.86
CA TYR A 130 1.78 -6.61 19.83
C TYR A 130 2.65 -7.35 18.82
N CYS A 131 2.69 -6.86 17.57
CA CYS A 131 3.54 -7.41 16.53
C CYS A 131 4.16 -6.36 15.60
N LYS A 132 5.22 -6.76 14.91
CA LYS A 132 5.78 -6.07 13.73
C LYS A 132 5.76 -7.02 12.54
N PHE A 133 5.36 -6.52 11.36
CA PHE A 133 5.32 -7.29 10.11
C PHE A 133 6.59 -7.08 9.27
N HIS A 134 7.18 -8.17 8.78
CA HIS A 134 8.40 -8.17 7.96
C HIS A 134 8.23 -9.06 6.74
N TYR A 135 8.57 -8.56 5.56
CA TYR A 135 8.57 -9.30 4.29
C TYR A 135 10.00 -9.26 3.74
N LYS A 136 10.73 -10.37 3.84
CA LYS A 136 12.13 -10.43 3.40
C LYS A 136 12.19 -10.92 1.95
N THR A 137 12.88 -10.19 1.07
CA THR A 137 13.02 -10.60 -0.34
C THR A 137 13.75 -11.94 -0.42
N ASP A 138 13.21 -12.87 -1.21
CA ASP A 138 13.85 -14.14 -1.49
C ASP A 138 14.88 -14.03 -2.64
N GLN A 139 14.95 -12.87 -3.31
CA GLN A 139 15.90 -12.59 -4.41
C GLN A 139 17.21 -11.98 -3.91
N GLY A 140 17.31 -11.72 -2.60
CA GLY A 140 18.45 -11.07 -1.97
C GLY A 140 18.40 -9.55 -2.10
N ILE A 141 18.94 -8.85 -1.09
CA ILE A 141 19.07 -7.40 -1.11
C ILE A 141 20.14 -7.01 -2.13
N LYS A 142 19.77 -6.11 -3.04
CA LYS A 142 20.66 -5.53 -4.04
C LYS A 142 20.31 -4.06 -4.22
N ASN A 143 21.34 -3.22 -4.33
CA ASN A 143 21.19 -1.78 -4.46
C ASN A 143 22.02 -1.29 -5.65
N LEU A 144 21.61 -0.17 -6.23
CA LEU A 144 22.35 0.56 -7.25
C LEU A 144 23.41 1.44 -6.60
N SER A 145 24.52 1.68 -7.30
CA SER A 145 25.40 2.79 -6.96
C SER A 145 24.73 4.12 -7.31
N VAL A 146 25.23 5.23 -6.77
CA VAL A 146 24.69 6.56 -7.10
C VAL A 146 24.84 6.85 -8.59
N GLU A 147 26.00 6.52 -9.17
CA GLU A 147 26.31 6.75 -10.58
C GLU A 147 25.38 5.95 -11.50
N GLU A 148 25.11 4.69 -11.15
CA GLU A 148 24.21 3.85 -11.94
C GLU A 148 22.76 4.31 -11.81
N ALA A 149 22.34 4.74 -10.62
CA ALA A 149 21.01 5.32 -10.41
C ALA A 149 20.82 6.62 -11.21
N GLU A 150 21.83 7.49 -11.27
CA GLU A 150 21.81 8.70 -12.10
C GLU A 150 21.73 8.37 -13.60
N ARG A 151 22.52 7.39 -14.05
CA ARG A 151 22.46 6.90 -15.43
C ARG A 151 21.07 6.35 -15.77
N LEU A 152 20.49 5.52 -14.90
CA LEU A 152 19.16 4.95 -15.13
C LEU A 152 18.06 6.03 -15.06
N ALA A 153 18.16 7.01 -14.17
CA ALA A 153 17.20 8.11 -14.10
C ALA A 153 17.08 8.89 -15.42
N SER A 154 18.15 8.94 -16.22
CA SER A 154 18.15 9.59 -17.54
C SER A 154 17.86 8.65 -18.71
N THR A 155 18.27 7.38 -18.62
CA THR A 155 18.17 6.43 -19.75
C THR A 155 16.93 5.54 -19.69
N ASP A 156 16.41 5.27 -18.49
CA ASP A 156 15.23 4.46 -18.23
C ASP A 156 14.53 4.91 -16.92
N PRO A 157 13.76 6.02 -16.95
CA PRO A 157 13.07 6.55 -15.77
C PRO A 157 11.96 5.62 -15.23
N ASP A 158 11.69 4.52 -15.93
CA ASP A 158 10.72 3.48 -15.58
C ASP A 158 11.39 2.14 -15.25
N TYR A 159 12.71 2.14 -15.00
CA TYR A 159 13.53 0.94 -14.74
C TYR A 159 12.86 -0.09 -13.83
N ALA A 160 12.36 0.34 -12.65
CA ALA A 160 11.77 -0.57 -11.68
C ALA A 160 10.39 -1.12 -12.11
N ILE A 161 9.66 -0.40 -12.97
CA ILE A 161 8.43 -0.89 -13.60
C ILE A 161 8.78 -1.95 -14.64
N GLY A 162 9.75 -1.65 -15.52
CA GLY A 162 10.24 -2.57 -16.55
C GLY A 162 10.82 -3.86 -15.97
N ASP A 163 11.66 -3.76 -14.94
CA ASP A 163 12.23 -4.90 -14.20
C ASP A 163 11.13 -5.83 -13.67
N LEU A 164 10.16 -5.29 -12.92
CA LEU A 164 9.09 -6.09 -12.33
C LEU A 164 8.22 -6.75 -13.39
N PHE A 165 7.82 -5.99 -14.41
CA PHE A 165 6.98 -6.49 -15.50
C PHE A 165 7.67 -7.63 -16.24
N ASN A 166 8.93 -7.44 -16.65
CA ASN A 166 9.71 -8.42 -17.39
C ASN A 166 10.01 -9.67 -16.56
N ALA A 167 10.29 -9.53 -15.26
CA ALA A 167 10.49 -10.67 -14.38
C ALA A 167 9.26 -11.58 -14.34
N ILE A 168 8.06 -11.00 -14.15
CA ILE A 168 6.81 -11.76 -14.13
C ILE A 168 6.47 -12.34 -15.51
N ALA A 169 6.63 -11.56 -16.59
CA ALA A 169 6.36 -12.02 -17.95
C ALA A 169 7.23 -13.22 -18.36
N ASN A 170 8.47 -13.27 -17.86
CA ASN A 170 9.41 -14.36 -18.11
C ASN A 170 9.30 -15.53 -17.12
N GLY A 171 8.28 -15.55 -16.24
CA GLY A 171 8.09 -16.62 -15.25
C GLY A 171 9.03 -16.54 -14.03
N ASN A 172 9.86 -15.50 -13.92
CA ASN A 172 10.76 -15.26 -12.80
C ASN A 172 10.02 -14.54 -11.66
N TYR A 173 9.01 -15.21 -11.10
CA TYR A 173 8.10 -14.63 -10.11
C TYR A 173 8.83 -14.22 -8.83
N PRO A 174 8.88 -12.91 -8.49
CA PRO A 174 9.48 -12.49 -7.23
C PRO A 174 8.59 -12.90 -6.06
N SER A 175 9.25 -13.22 -4.96
CA SER A 175 8.64 -13.66 -3.71
C SER A 175 9.34 -13.11 -2.49
N TRP A 176 8.57 -13.01 -1.40
CA TRP A 176 9.03 -12.57 -0.10
C TRP A 176 8.56 -13.54 0.98
N THR A 177 9.46 -13.92 1.88
CA THR A 177 9.09 -14.65 3.08
C THR A 177 8.56 -13.69 4.15
N PHE A 178 7.36 -13.97 4.65
CA PHE A 178 6.64 -13.18 5.64
C PHE A 178 6.91 -13.67 7.06
N TYR A 179 7.23 -12.72 7.94
CA TYR A 179 7.53 -12.93 9.35
C TYR A 179 6.79 -11.93 10.24
N ILE A 180 6.61 -12.33 11.49
CA ILE A 180 6.25 -11.40 12.58
C ILE A 180 7.33 -11.37 13.66
N GLN A 181 7.50 -10.22 14.31
CA GLN A 181 7.98 -10.20 15.69
C GLN A 181 6.77 -10.12 16.62
N VAL A 182 6.87 -10.69 17.83
CA VAL A 182 5.80 -10.67 18.83
C VAL A 182 6.32 -10.08 20.13
N MET A 183 5.58 -9.14 20.71
CA MET A 183 5.85 -8.53 22.01
C MET A 183 4.58 -8.61 22.85
N THR A 184 4.68 -9.20 24.04
CA THR A 184 3.57 -9.21 25.01
C THR A 184 3.33 -7.81 25.58
N PHE A 185 2.15 -7.59 26.15
CA PHE A 185 1.84 -6.31 26.81
C PHE A 185 2.80 -6.04 27.98
N GLU A 186 3.16 -7.07 28.74
CA GLU A 186 4.13 -6.97 29.84
C GLU A 186 5.54 -6.60 29.38
N GLN A 187 5.96 -7.10 28.20
CA GLN A 187 7.22 -6.70 27.58
C GLN A 187 7.18 -5.25 27.09
N ALA A 188 6.03 -4.81 26.55
CA ALA A 188 5.85 -3.44 26.09
C ALA A 188 6.00 -2.42 27.22
N GLU A 189 5.44 -2.70 28.40
CA GLU A 189 5.61 -1.85 29.61
C GLU A 189 7.06 -1.76 30.11
N LYS A 190 7.89 -2.75 29.79
CA LYS A 190 9.30 -2.84 30.22
C LYS A 190 10.27 -2.48 29.08
N PHE A 191 9.77 -2.14 27.90
CA PHE A 191 10.63 -1.88 26.76
C PHE A 191 11.39 -0.57 26.98
N GLN A 192 12.68 -0.57 26.66
CA GLN A 192 13.59 0.55 26.94
C GLN A 192 13.22 1.85 26.18
N PHE A 193 12.43 1.75 25.12
CA PHE A 193 11.87 2.87 24.37
C PHE A 193 10.34 2.75 24.34
N ASN A 194 9.65 3.77 23.84
CA ASN A 194 8.25 3.64 23.48
C ASN A 194 8.10 2.56 22.38
N PRO A 195 7.42 1.42 22.64
CA PRO A 195 7.29 0.34 21.67
C PRO A 195 6.38 0.69 20.49
N PHE A 196 5.70 1.85 20.55
CA PHE A 196 4.82 2.40 19.51
C PHE A 196 5.43 3.62 18.81
N ASP A 197 6.68 3.99 19.13
CA ASP A 197 7.41 5.01 18.39
C ASP A 197 7.88 4.43 17.05
N LEU A 198 7.39 5.03 15.96
CA LEU A 198 7.69 4.62 14.59
C LEU A 198 9.17 4.78 14.22
N THR A 199 9.92 5.63 14.95
CA THR A 199 11.36 5.80 14.76
C THR A 199 12.19 4.68 15.38
N LYS A 200 11.56 3.76 16.13
CA LYS A 200 12.23 2.67 16.82
C LYS A 200 11.98 1.31 16.17
N ILE A 201 13.02 0.48 16.15
CA ILE A 201 12.93 -0.95 15.85
C ILE A 201 12.86 -1.77 17.13
N TRP A 202 12.33 -2.98 17.03
CA TRP A 202 12.47 -4.01 18.06
C TRP A 202 13.70 -4.86 17.73
N PRO A 203 14.75 -4.89 18.58
CA PRO A 203 15.97 -5.63 18.27
C PRO A 203 15.67 -7.11 18.00
N HIS A 204 16.15 -7.64 16.87
CA HIS A 204 15.91 -9.05 16.51
C HIS A 204 16.48 -10.04 17.54
N LYS A 205 17.50 -9.63 18.31
CA LYS A 205 18.07 -10.44 19.40
C LYS A 205 17.08 -10.66 20.54
N GLU A 206 16.26 -9.65 20.84
CA GLU A 206 15.26 -9.70 21.91
C GLU A 206 13.93 -10.25 21.39
N TYR A 207 13.56 -9.86 20.17
CA TYR A 207 12.31 -10.23 19.51
C TYR A 207 12.63 -10.90 18.17
N PRO A 208 12.90 -12.21 18.14
CA PRO A 208 13.27 -12.91 16.92
C PRO A 208 12.12 -12.94 15.89
N LEU A 209 12.48 -13.08 14.62
CA LEU A 209 11.51 -13.24 13.54
C LEU A 209 10.87 -14.63 13.61
N ILE A 210 9.54 -14.66 13.63
CA ILE A 210 8.71 -15.87 13.58
C ILE A 210 8.18 -16.00 12.15
N PRO A 211 8.50 -17.08 11.42
CA PRO A 211 7.99 -17.28 10.07
C PRO A 211 6.48 -17.48 10.07
N VAL A 212 5.82 -17.02 9.00
CA VAL A 212 4.35 -17.07 8.85
C VAL A 212 3.95 -17.64 7.50
N GLY A 213 4.50 -17.09 6.42
CA GLY A 213 4.02 -17.39 5.08
C GLY A 213 4.93 -16.87 3.98
N LYS A 214 4.45 -16.94 2.75
CA LYS A 214 5.15 -16.50 1.54
C LYS A 214 4.24 -15.66 0.68
N MET A 215 4.74 -14.52 0.23
CA MET A 215 4.11 -13.65 -0.75
C MET A 215 4.75 -13.92 -2.12
N VAL A 216 3.96 -14.17 -3.16
CA VAL A 216 4.45 -14.42 -4.53
C VAL A 216 3.69 -13.53 -5.52
N LEU A 217 4.41 -12.85 -6.41
CA LEU A 217 3.82 -12.04 -7.49
C LEU A 217 4.02 -12.77 -8.81
N ASN A 218 2.93 -13.20 -9.42
CA ASN A 218 2.96 -14.05 -10.61
C ASN A 218 2.04 -13.57 -11.74
N ARG A 219 1.45 -12.38 -11.62
CA ARG A 219 0.58 -11.82 -12.65
C ARG A 219 0.78 -10.30 -12.78
N ASN A 220 1.12 -9.85 -14.00
CA ASN A 220 1.14 -8.44 -14.35
C ASN A 220 -0.29 -7.88 -14.46
N PRO A 221 -0.49 -6.57 -14.24
CA PRO A 221 -1.77 -5.92 -14.52
C PRO A 221 -2.08 -6.01 -16.02
N PHE A 222 -3.35 -6.19 -16.39
CA PHE A 222 -3.76 -6.11 -17.80
C PHE A 222 -3.88 -4.66 -18.26
N ASN A 223 -4.44 -3.79 -17.40
CA ASN A 223 -4.49 -2.36 -17.63
C ASN A 223 -3.94 -1.60 -16.42
N TYR A 224 -2.84 -0.88 -16.61
CA TYR A 224 -2.15 -0.17 -15.51
C TYR A 224 -3.05 0.86 -14.82
N PHE A 225 -3.84 1.63 -15.57
CA PHE A 225 -4.70 2.66 -14.97
C PHE A 225 -5.79 2.04 -14.09
N ALA A 226 -6.50 1.03 -14.60
CA ALA A 226 -7.58 0.34 -13.89
C ALA A 226 -7.08 -0.45 -12.67
N GLU A 227 -5.92 -1.10 -12.80
CA GLU A 227 -5.46 -2.08 -11.81
C GLU A 227 -4.34 -1.56 -10.90
N VAL A 228 -3.63 -0.48 -11.25
CA VAL A 228 -2.51 0.06 -10.45
C VAL A 228 -2.77 1.49 -10.03
N GLU A 229 -3.11 2.38 -10.97
CA GLU A 229 -3.31 3.78 -10.65
C GLU A 229 -4.51 3.97 -9.72
N GLN A 230 -5.60 3.24 -9.98
CA GLN A 230 -6.82 3.26 -9.17
C GLN A 230 -6.79 2.36 -7.93
N MET A 231 -5.68 1.64 -7.68
CA MET A 231 -5.54 0.81 -6.48
C MET A 231 -5.54 1.68 -5.21
N ALA A 232 -6.23 1.24 -4.16
CA ALA A 232 -6.38 1.94 -2.89
C ALA A 232 -6.09 1.00 -1.72
N PHE A 233 -5.17 1.40 -0.84
CA PHE A 233 -4.78 0.63 0.34
C PHE A 233 -5.05 1.45 1.60
N ASP A 234 -6.00 1.02 2.42
CA ASP A 234 -6.29 1.70 3.68
C ASP A 234 -5.73 0.89 4.87
N PRO A 235 -4.87 1.48 5.71
CA PRO A 235 -4.41 0.81 6.94
C PRO A 235 -5.56 0.45 7.88
N SER A 236 -6.72 1.11 7.79
CA SER A 236 -7.93 0.78 8.54
C SER A 236 -8.65 -0.48 8.05
N ASN A 237 -8.30 -1.05 6.89
CA ASN A 237 -8.84 -2.31 6.40
C ASN A 237 -8.18 -3.50 7.10
N MET A 238 -8.50 -3.71 8.39
CA MET A 238 -8.01 -4.84 9.18
C MET A 238 -9.13 -5.85 9.47
N PRO A 239 -8.94 -7.15 9.16
CA PRO A 239 -9.92 -8.17 9.50
C PRO A 239 -9.87 -8.55 11.00
N PRO A 240 -10.92 -9.19 11.55
CA PRO A 240 -10.91 -9.68 12.93
C PRO A 240 -9.66 -10.51 13.24
N GLY A 241 -8.97 -10.15 14.33
CA GLY A 241 -7.70 -10.75 14.73
C GLY A 241 -6.46 -9.89 14.47
N ILE A 242 -6.58 -8.84 13.67
CA ILE A 242 -5.54 -7.82 13.46
C ILE A 242 -6.15 -6.46 13.82
N GLU A 243 -5.46 -5.70 14.66
CA GLU A 243 -5.92 -4.41 15.18
C GLU A 243 -4.76 -3.39 15.19
N PRO A 244 -5.04 -2.08 15.19
CA PRO A 244 -3.99 -1.07 15.34
C PRO A 244 -3.42 -1.05 16.76
N SER A 245 -2.18 -0.58 16.90
CA SER A 245 -1.60 -0.19 18.19
C SER A 245 -1.79 1.31 18.48
N PRO A 246 -1.43 1.80 19.67
CA PRO A 246 -1.43 3.23 20.02
C PRO A 246 -0.37 4.09 19.31
N ASP A 247 0.36 3.57 18.31
CA ASP A 247 1.32 4.35 17.52
C ASP A 247 0.64 5.58 16.90
N LYS A 248 1.08 6.78 17.32
CA LYS A 248 0.49 8.07 16.92
C LYS A 248 0.43 8.24 15.39
N MET A 249 1.45 7.74 14.68
CA MET A 249 1.50 7.82 13.22
C MET A 249 0.52 6.84 12.59
N LEU A 250 0.43 5.61 13.11
CA LEU A 250 -0.57 4.65 12.64
C LEU A 250 -2.00 5.19 12.83
N GLN A 251 -2.29 5.77 14.00
CA GLN A 251 -3.59 6.34 14.32
C GLN A 251 -4.03 7.41 13.30
N GLY A 252 -3.13 8.31 12.90
CA GLY A 252 -3.42 9.29 11.84
C GLY A 252 -3.72 8.64 10.48
N ARG A 253 -3.00 7.55 10.15
CA ARG A 253 -3.17 6.82 8.89
C ARG A 253 -4.48 6.03 8.78
N LEU A 254 -5.11 5.67 9.91
CA LEU A 254 -6.42 5.01 9.90
C LEU A 254 -7.50 5.89 9.28
N PHE A 255 -7.38 7.21 9.46
CA PHE A 255 -8.28 8.22 8.89
C PHE A 255 -7.84 8.67 7.50
N SER A 256 -6.55 9.03 7.34
CA SER A 256 -6.11 9.80 6.17
C SER A 256 -6.23 9.06 4.84
N TYR A 257 -6.07 7.73 4.83
CA TYR A 257 -6.11 6.94 3.59
C TYR A 257 -7.52 6.86 2.99
N PRO A 258 -8.55 6.42 3.74
CA PRO A 258 -9.93 6.46 3.23
C PRO A 258 -10.36 7.88 2.82
N ASP A 259 -9.91 8.91 3.55
CA ASP A 259 -10.20 10.31 3.21
C ASP A 259 -9.60 10.71 1.86
N THR A 260 -8.29 10.52 1.65
CA THR A 260 -7.65 10.86 0.37
C THR A 260 -8.18 10.02 -0.79
N HIS A 261 -8.59 8.77 -0.55
CA HIS A 261 -9.19 7.92 -1.58
C HIS A 261 -10.57 8.42 -2.04
N ARG A 262 -11.41 8.91 -1.12
CA ARG A 262 -12.69 9.52 -1.48
C ARG A 262 -12.52 10.77 -2.34
N HIS A 263 -11.46 11.54 -2.10
CA HIS A 263 -11.10 12.67 -2.96
C HIS A 263 -10.55 12.22 -4.33
N ARG A 264 -9.54 11.34 -4.32
CA ARG A 264 -8.77 10.95 -5.50
C ARG A 264 -9.56 10.10 -6.49
N LEU A 265 -10.35 9.17 -5.99
CA LEU A 265 -11.05 8.14 -6.78
C LEU A 265 -12.58 8.27 -6.72
N GLY A 266 -13.10 9.04 -5.76
CA GLY A 266 -14.54 9.21 -5.54
C GLY A 266 -15.07 8.42 -4.34
N ALA A 267 -16.27 8.78 -3.89
CA ALA A 267 -16.89 8.23 -2.67
C ALA A 267 -17.05 6.70 -2.71
N ASN A 268 -17.30 6.14 -3.90
CA ASN A 268 -17.52 4.72 -4.13
C ASN A 268 -16.27 3.96 -4.62
N TYR A 269 -15.05 4.45 -4.35
CA TYR A 269 -13.80 3.83 -4.85
C TYR A 269 -13.62 2.34 -4.50
N LEU A 270 -14.25 1.86 -3.43
CA LEU A 270 -14.26 0.43 -3.05
C LEU A 270 -15.06 -0.45 -4.02
N GLN A 271 -15.86 0.14 -4.91
CA GLN A 271 -16.57 -0.57 -5.97
C GLN A 271 -15.72 -0.75 -7.23
N ILE A 272 -14.58 -0.05 -7.35
CA ILE A 272 -13.61 -0.27 -8.43
C ILE A 272 -13.08 -1.71 -8.32
N PRO A 273 -13.02 -2.51 -9.41
CA PRO A 273 -12.73 -3.95 -9.34
C PRO A 273 -11.50 -4.34 -8.52
N VAL A 274 -10.40 -3.58 -8.62
CA VAL A 274 -9.16 -3.87 -7.89
C VAL A 274 -9.26 -3.61 -6.38
N ASN A 275 -10.18 -2.74 -5.96
CA ASN A 275 -10.40 -2.37 -4.55
C ASN A 275 -11.57 -3.17 -3.92
N CYS A 276 -12.38 -3.82 -4.75
CA CYS A 276 -13.53 -4.59 -4.30
C CYS A 276 -13.08 -5.79 -3.46
N PRO A 277 -13.63 -6.00 -2.24
CA PRO A 277 -13.35 -7.18 -1.44
C PRO A 277 -14.10 -8.40 -1.98
N TYR A 278 -13.85 -8.80 -3.23
CA TYR A 278 -14.58 -9.82 -3.98
C TYR A 278 -14.59 -11.22 -3.33
N ARG A 279 -13.72 -11.47 -2.34
CA ARG A 279 -13.67 -12.69 -1.53
C ARG A 279 -14.56 -12.65 -0.28
N ALA A 280 -15.25 -11.53 -0.05
CA ALA A 280 -16.20 -11.33 1.04
C ALA A 280 -17.55 -10.85 0.47
N ARG A 281 -18.62 -11.08 1.22
CA ARG A 281 -19.92 -10.51 0.92
C ARG A 281 -20.04 -9.16 1.63
N VAL A 282 -20.12 -8.08 0.87
CA VAL A 282 -20.43 -6.74 1.40
C VAL A 282 -21.93 -6.64 1.58
N ALA A 283 -22.39 -6.44 2.81
CA ALA A 283 -23.80 -6.29 3.15
C ALA A 283 -23.91 -5.34 4.35
N ASN A 284 -24.47 -4.15 4.14
CA ASN A 284 -24.50 -3.08 5.14
C ASN A 284 -25.61 -2.06 4.81
N TYR A 285 -25.56 -0.92 5.50
CA TYR A 285 -26.57 0.14 5.41
C TYR A 285 -26.11 1.38 4.62
N GLN A 286 -24.95 1.31 3.96
CA GLN A 286 -24.47 2.38 3.07
C GLN A 286 -25.20 2.31 1.72
N ARG A 287 -25.53 3.46 1.14
CA ARG A 287 -26.24 3.59 -0.14
C ARG A 287 -25.73 4.79 -0.95
N ASP A 288 -26.06 4.79 -2.24
CA ASP A 288 -25.98 5.91 -3.16
C ASP A 288 -24.53 6.34 -3.49
N GLY A 289 -24.25 7.65 -3.51
CA GLY A 289 -22.98 8.23 -3.90
C GLY A 289 -22.75 8.28 -5.42
N PRO A 290 -21.87 9.18 -5.90
CA PRO A 290 -21.53 9.27 -7.33
C PRO A 290 -20.92 7.96 -7.82
N MET A 291 -21.18 7.61 -9.08
CA MET A 291 -20.70 6.38 -9.73
C MET A 291 -21.01 5.12 -8.89
N CYS A 292 -22.25 4.96 -8.43
CA CYS A 292 -22.70 3.71 -7.85
C CYS A 292 -22.77 2.65 -8.96
N MET A 293 -21.86 1.68 -8.93
CA MET A 293 -21.61 0.71 -10.01
C MET A 293 -22.36 -0.62 -9.83
N SER A 294 -22.82 -0.91 -8.61
CA SER A 294 -23.60 -2.11 -8.31
C SER A 294 -25.11 -1.82 -8.32
N ASP A 295 -25.92 -2.80 -7.95
CA ASP A 295 -27.36 -2.66 -7.71
C ASP A 295 -27.71 -1.82 -6.46
N ASN A 296 -26.72 -1.17 -5.82
CA ASN A 296 -26.86 -0.38 -4.60
C ASN A 296 -27.53 -1.18 -3.45
N GLN A 297 -27.32 -2.50 -3.39
CA GLN A 297 -27.96 -3.43 -2.45
C GLN A 297 -29.50 -3.53 -2.61
N GLY A 298 -30.03 -3.10 -3.76
CA GLY A 298 -31.44 -3.23 -4.14
C GLY A 298 -32.42 -2.61 -3.14
N GLY A 299 -33.57 -3.27 -2.96
CA GLY A 299 -34.62 -2.85 -2.04
C GLY A 299 -34.39 -3.24 -0.56
N ALA A 300 -33.17 -3.63 -0.16
CA ALA A 300 -32.89 -4.03 1.21
C ALA A 300 -33.05 -2.83 2.19
N PRO A 301 -33.61 -3.04 3.40
CA PRO A 301 -33.71 -1.99 4.42
C PRO A 301 -32.36 -1.29 4.65
N ASN A 302 -32.38 0.05 4.70
CA ASN A 302 -31.19 0.90 4.74
C ASN A 302 -30.93 1.56 6.11
N TYR A 303 -31.58 1.09 7.17
CA TYR A 303 -31.39 1.56 8.55
C TYR A 303 -31.17 0.42 9.53
N TYR A 304 -30.41 0.69 10.61
CA TYR A 304 -30.11 -0.26 11.69
C TYR A 304 -30.34 0.38 13.06
N PRO A 305 -30.96 -0.30 14.04
CA PRO A 305 -31.58 -1.63 13.92
C PRO A 305 -32.88 -1.59 13.08
N ASN A 306 -33.32 -2.74 12.56
CA ASN A 306 -34.58 -2.89 11.84
C ASN A 306 -35.27 -4.23 12.17
N SER A 307 -36.52 -4.39 11.73
CA SER A 307 -37.33 -5.59 11.96
C SER A 307 -37.63 -6.38 10.68
N PHE A 308 -36.82 -6.18 9.65
CA PHE A 308 -37.05 -6.68 8.28
C PHE A 308 -35.92 -7.61 7.79
N SER A 309 -35.17 -8.20 8.72
CA SER A 309 -34.12 -9.20 8.45
C SER A 309 -32.97 -8.71 7.53
N ALA A 310 -32.65 -7.42 7.58
CA ALA A 310 -31.47 -6.88 6.90
C ALA A 310 -30.16 -7.28 7.64
N PRO A 311 -28.96 -6.93 7.15
CA PRO A 311 -27.69 -7.39 7.71
C PRO A 311 -27.52 -7.13 9.22
N GLU A 312 -27.09 -8.16 9.96
CA GLU A 312 -26.91 -8.10 11.43
C GLU A 312 -25.43 -8.09 11.84
N ILE A 313 -25.18 -7.58 13.05
CA ILE A 313 -23.85 -7.57 13.66
C ILE A 313 -23.35 -9.00 13.99
N GLN A 314 -22.03 -9.16 14.10
CA GLN A 314 -21.39 -10.41 14.51
C GLN A 314 -20.61 -10.18 15.80
N SER A 315 -21.17 -10.57 16.95
CA SER A 315 -20.61 -10.27 18.28
C SER A 315 -19.20 -10.84 18.53
N HIS A 316 -18.82 -11.92 17.84
CA HIS A 316 -17.48 -12.50 17.93
C HIS A 316 -16.39 -11.70 17.19
N CYS A 317 -16.79 -10.68 16.41
CA CYS A 317 -15.91 -9.76 15.68
C CYS A 317 -15.60 -8.48 16.46
N VAL A 318 -16.10 -8.31 17.69
CA VAL A 318 -15.81 -7.14 18.54
C VAL A 318 -14.31 -7.02 18.80
N GLU A 319 -13.83 -5.79 18.80
CA GLU A 319 -12.44 -5.41 19.04
C GLU A 319 -11.99 -5.70 20.47
N SER A 320 -10.69 -5.91 20.66
CA SER A 320 -10.12 -6.10 21.98
C SER A 320 -10.18 -4.83 22.84
N LYS A 321 -10.53 -5.01 24.12
CA LYS A 321 -10.55 -3.94 25.12
C LYS A 321 -9.14 -3.73 25.68
N PHE A 322 -8.79 -2.47 25.95
CA PHE A 322 -7.54 -2.10 26.60
C PHE A 322 -7.77 -1.00 27.63
N LYS A 323 -6.85 -0.87 28.59
CA LYS A 323 -6.89 0.18 29.61
C LYS A 323 -6.25 1.45 29.08
N VAL A 324 -6.77 2.60 29.49
CA VAL A 324 -6.25 3.92 29.13
C VAL A 324 -6.11 4.79 30.38
N HIS A 325 -5.20 5.77 30.33
CA HIS A 325 -5.14 6.82 31.33
C HIS A 325 -6.30 7.81 31.14
N PRO A 326 -6.90 8.39 32.20
CA PRO A 326 -8.05 9.29 32.07
C PRO A 326 -7.73 10.64 31.43
N ASP A 327 -6.49 11.12 31.58
CA ASP A 327 -6.08 12.42 31.05
C ASP A 327 -5.97 12.42 29.52
N VAL A 328 -6.53 13.44 28.89
CA VAL A 328 -6.46 13.68 27.46
C VAL A 328 -5.74 15.00 27.21
N ALA A 329 -4.50 14.92 26.71
CA ALA A 329 -3.67 16.08 26.44
C ALA A 329 -2.77 15.87 25.21
N ARG A 330 -2.11 16.94 24.76
CA ARG A 330 -1.07 16.86 23.72
C ARG A 330 0.27 16.55 24.37
N TYR A 331 0.57 15.26 24.53
CA TYR A 331 1.84 14.81 25.11
C TYR A 331 2.99 14.99 24.11
N ASN A 332 3.93 15.85 24.48
CA ASN A 332 5.18 16.05 23.74
C ASN A 332 6.01 14.76 23.74
N SER A 333 6.71 14.51 22.64
CA SER A 333 7.64 13.38 22.50
C SER A 333 8.98 13.80 21.89
N SER A 334 9.29 15.11 21.89
CA SER A 334 10.53 15.63 21.30
C SER A 334 11.78 15.25 22.10
N ASP A 335 11.61 14.97 23.39
CA ASP A 335 12.64 14.58 24.35
C ASP A 335 12.85 13.05 24.43
N GLU A 336 12.08 12.27 23.66
CA GLU A 336 12.34 10.84 23.49
C GLU A 336 13.73 10.60 22.83
N ASP A 337 14.32 9.42 23.05
CA ASP A 337 15.66 9.09 22.56
C ASP A 337 15.74 9.13 21.03
N ASN A 338 16.55 10.01 20.47
CA ASN A 338 16.68 10.19 19.02
C ASN A 338 17.99 9.63 18.42
N VAL A 339 18.87 9.05 19.23
CA VAL A 339 20.28 8.79 18.81
C VAL A 339 20.78 7.38 19.13
N THR A 340 20.21 6.67 20.11
CA THR A 340 20.76 5.39 20.55
C THR A 340 20.66 4.33 19.45
N GLN A 341 19.48 4.15 18.85
CA GLN A 341 19.32 3.18 17.75
C GLN A 341 20.03 3.64 16.46
N VAL A 342 20.13 4.95 16.23
CA VAL A 342 20.89 5.51 15.11
C VAL A 342 22.39 5.21 15.25
N ARG A 343 22.94 5.36 16.47
CA ARG A 343 24.31 4.98 16.80
C ARG A 343 24.53 3.50 16.55
N THR A 344 23.65 2.63 17.03
CA THR A 344 23.73 1.18 16.78
C THR A 344 23.71 0.86 15.29
N PHE A 345 22.83 1.51 14.50
CA PHE A 345 22.82 1.35 13.05
C PHE A 345 24.17 1.72 12.44
N TYR A 346 24.71 2.90 12.77
CA TYR A 346 25.97 3.39 12.21
C TYR A 346 27.19 2.54 12.62
N THR A 347 27.29 2.15 13.89
CA THR A 347 28.50 1.51 14.44
C THR A 347 28.46 -0.02 14.39
N GLN A 348 27.28 -0.64 14.41
CA GLN A 348 27.14 -2.11 14.52
C GLN A 348 26.47 -2.75 13.30
N VAL A 349 25.68 -2.01 12.52
CA VAL A 349 24.98 -2.57 11.33
C VAL A 349 25.76 -2.28 10.05
N LEU A 350 26.30 -1.07 9.91
CA LEU A 350 27.09 -0.69 8.74
C LEU A 350 28.55 -1.15 8.87
N ASN A 351 29.14 -1.55 7.75
CA ASN A 351 30.60 -1.66 7.63
C ASN A 351 31.25 -0.30 7.28
N GLU A 352 32.57 -0.25 7.20
CA GLU A 352 33.29 1.02 6.98
C GLU A 352 32.98 1.68 5.64
N GLU A 353 32.95 0.90 4.56
CA GLU A 353 32.62 1.42 3.23
C GLU A 353 31.19 1.96 3.16
N GLN A 354 30.24 1.29 3.83
CA GLN A 354 28.85 1.73 3.92
C GLN A 354 28.71 3.01 4.74
N ARG A 355 29.50 3.18 5.82
CA ARG A 355 29.56 4.44 6.56
C ARG A 355 30.09 5.57 5.69
N GLN A 356 31.15 5.32 4.93
CA GLN A 356 31.71 6.31 4.01
C GLN A 356 30.68 6.75 2.96
N ARG A 357 30.00 5.81 2.31
CA ARG A 357 28.94 6.10 1.33
C ARG A 357 27.75 6.83 1.95
N LEU A 358 27.33 6.44 3.16
CA LEU A 358 26.28 7.16 3.90
C LEU A 358 26.66 8.64 4.10
N CYS A 359 27.87 8.92 4.58
CA CYS A 359 28.36 10.28 4.77
C CYS A 359 28.46 11.05 3.45
N GLN A 360 28.95 10.42 2.38
CA GLN A 360 29.03 11.02 1.04
C GLN A 360 27.64 11.37 0.49
N ASN A 361 26.67 10.46 0.61
CA ASN A 361 25.29 10.68 0.16
C ASN A 361 24.63 11.82 0.94
N MET A 362 24.79 11.84 2.27
CA MET A 362 24.28 12.92 3.12
C MET A 362 24.92 14.26 2.76
N ALA A 363 26.25 14.33 2.65
CA ALA A 363 26.96 15.55 2.30
C ALA A 363 26.59 16.04 0.88
N GLY A 364 26.47 15.11 -0.08
CA GLY A 364 26.06 15.40 -1.46
C GLY A 364 24.68 16.05 -1.56
N SER A 365 23.75 15.65 -0.69
CA SER A 365 22.42 16.25 -0.58
C SER A 365 22.42 17.56 0.21
N LEU A 366 23.14 17.60 1.33
CA LEU A 366 23.15 18.73 2.28
C LEU A 366 23.92 19.95 1.77
N LYS A 367 24.88 19.78 0.84
CA LYS A 367 25.79 20.85 0.36
C LYS A 367 25.08 22.09 -0.20
N GLY A 368 23.86 21.94 -0.72
CA GLY A 368 23.06 23.05 -1.25
C GLY A 368 22.34 23.87 -0.18
N ALA A 369 22.31 23.42 1.07
CA ALA A 369 21.64 24.11 2.17
C ALA A 369 22.48 25.29 2.70
N GLN A 370 21.83 26.24 3.37
CA GLN A 370 22.55 27.34 4.03
C GLN A 370 23.47 26.83 5.14
N LEU A 371 24.61 27.50 5.35
CA LEU A 371 25.64 27.05 6.29
C LEU A 371 25.13 26.80 7.71
N PHE A 372 24.21 27.61 8.22
CA PHE A 372 23.66 27.40 9.57
C PHE A 372 22.81 26.13 9.67
N ILE A 373 22.21 25.68 8.56
CA ILE A 373 21.48 24.42 8.47
C ILE A 373 22.49 23.27 8.44
N GLN A 374 23.54 23.38 7.61
CA GLN A 374 24.60 22.38 7.54
C GLN A 374 25.29 22.17 8.89
N LYS A 375 25.52 23.23 9.67
CA LYS A 375 26.12 23.16 11.01
C LYS A 375 25.22 22.49 12.07
N ARG A 376 23.90 22.56 11.88
CA ARG A 376 22.91 22.02 12.83
C ARG A 376 22.65 20.53 12.59
N MET A 377 22.77 20.08 11.34
CA MET A 377 22.77 18.67 10.95
C MET A 377 24.11 18.03 11.30
#